data_AF-A0AAW4YB60-F1
#
_entry.id   AF-A0AAW4YB60-F1
#
_cell.length_a   1.000
_cell.length_b   1.000
_cell.length_c   1.000
_cell.angle_alpha   90.00
_cell.angle_beta   90.00
_cell.angle_gamma   90.00
#
_symmetry.space_group_name_H-M   'P 1'
#
loop_
_entity.id
_entity.type
_entity.pdbx_description
1 polymer ?
#
loop_
_entity_poly.entity_id
_entity_poly.type
_entity_poly.pdbx_seq_one_letter_code
_entity_poly.pdbx_strand_id
1 'polypeptide(L)' 'MYQLQFINLVYDTTKLTHLEQTNINLFIGNWSNHQLQKSICIRHGDDTSHNQYHILFIDTAHQRIKFSSIDNEEIIY' A
#
# COMPACT_ATOMS: atom_id res chain seq x y z
N MET A 1 8.09 21.29 -7.71
CA MET A 1 8.66 19.95 -7.43
C MET A 1 7.59 19.18 -6.67
N TYR A 2 7.40 17.88 -6.95
CA TYR A 2 6.34 17.10 -6.28
C TYR A 2 6.84 16.57 -4.93
N GLN A 3 5.94 16.46 -3.96
CA GLN A 3 6.18 15.68 -2.75
C GLN A 3 6.01 14.19 -3.07
N LEU A 4 6.99 13.36 -2.72
CA LEU A 4 6.94 11.91 -2.93
C LEU A 4 6.76 11.19 -1.59
N GLN A 5 5.78 10.29 -1.49
CA GLN A 5 5.60 9.40 -0.36
C GLN A 5 5.83 7.96 -0.78
N PHE A 6 6.69 7.24 -0.05
CA PHE A 6 6.85 5.79 -0.20
C PHE A 6 5.84 5.07 0.68
N ILE A 7 5.22 4.04 0.13
CA ILE A 7 4.27 3.17 0.83
C ILE A 7 4.73 1.73 0.59
N ASN A 8 5.47 1.20 1.57
CA ASN A 8 5.96 -0.18 1.53
C ASN A 8 4.97 -1.07 2.30
N LEU A 9 4.07 -1.71 1.56
CA LEU A 9 3.09 -2.65 2.12
C LEU A 9 3.83 -3.91 2.57
N VAL A 10 3.79 -4.20 3.86
CA VAL A 10 4.40 -5.41 4.45
C VAL A 10 3.31 -6.46 4.61
N TYR A 11 3.42 -7.53 3.82
CA TYR A 11 2.51 -8.68 3.89
C TYR A 11 3.21 -9.96 3.45
N ASP A 12 2.82 -11.06 4.07
CA ASP A 12 3.27 -12.40 3.72
C ASP A 12 2.39 -12.99 2.62
N THR A 13 2.94 -13.08 1.41
CA THR A 13 2.22 -13.60 0.23
C THR A 13 1.74 -15.03 0.42
N THR A 14 2.41 -15.83 1.26
CA THR A 14 2.03 -17.24 1.49
C THR A 14 0.73 -17.40 2.26
N LYS A 15 0.29 -16.35 2.97
CA LYS A 15 -0.94 -16.32 3.76
C LYS A 15 -2.14 -15.78 2.98
N LEU A 16 -1.93 -15.29 1.76
CA LEU A 16 -2.96 -14.68 0.94
C LEU A 16 -3.44 -15.63 -0.15
N THR A 17 -4.75 -15.63 -0.39
CA THR A 17 -5.32 -16.28 -1.58
C THR A 17 -4.80 -15.62 -2.85
N HIS A 18 -4.85 -16.35 -3.98
CA HIS A 18 -4.44 -15.80 -5.27
C HIS A 18 -5.24 -14.53 -5.65
N LEU A 19 -6.52 -14.44 -5.29
CA LEU A 19 -7.36 -13.29 -5.59
C LEU A 19 -7.00 -12.07 -4.73
N GLU A 20 -6.62 -12.27 -3.47
CA GLU A 20 -6.10 -11.21 -2.61
C GLU A 20 -4.76 -10.67 -3.11
N GLN A 21 -3.84 -11.56 -3.50
CA GLN A 21 -2.56 -11.16 -4.12
C GLN A 21 -2.80 -10.37 -5.42
N THR A 22 -3.72 -10.86 -6.27
CA THR A 22 -4.11 -10.16 -7.50
C THR A 22 -4.66 -8.77 -7.20
N ASN A 23 -5.47 -8.62 -6.14
CA ASN A 23 -6.01 -7.33 -5.74
C ASN A 23 -4.94 -6.35 -5.26
N ILE A 24 -4.00 -6.77 -4.42
CA ILE A 24 -2.90 -5.89 -3.99
C ILE A 24 -2.07 -5.44 -5.20
N ASN A 25 -1.80 -6.36 -6.13
CA ASN A 25 -0.99 -6.09 -7.32
C ASN A 25 -1.59 -5.01 -8.24
N LEU A 26 -2.90 -4.72 -8.17
CA LEU A 26 -3.51 -3.60 -8.89
C LEU A 26 -2.95 -2.24 -8.46
N PHE A 27 -2.47 -2.13 -7.22
CA PHE A 27 -2.02 -0.87 -6.63
C PHE A 27 -0.50 -0.68 -6.68
N ILE A 28 0.28 -1.75 -6.87
CA ILE A 28 1.75 -1.68 -6.93
C ILE A 28 2.18 -0.84 -8.13
N GLY A 29 2.91 0.25 -7.88
CA GLY A 29 3.32 1.17 -8.93
C GLY A 29 3.64 2.59 -8.44
N ASN A 30 3.94 3.46 -9.40
CA ASN A 30 4.11 4.90 -9.16
C ASN A 30 2.87 5.64 -9.64
N TRP A 31 2.30 6.47 -8.77
CA TRP A 31 1.07 7.20 -9.05
C TRP A 31 1.25 8.67 -8.70
N SER A 32 0.69 9.57 -9.50
CA SER A 32 0.79 11.01 -9.27
C SER A 32 -0.57 11.69 -9.32
N ASN A 33 -0.70 12.75 -8.53
CA ASN A 33 -1.82 13.67 -8.59
C ASN A 33 -1.29 15.10 -8.80
N HIS A 34 -1.76 15.75 -9.87
CA HIS A 34 -1.23 17.03 -10.32
C HIS A 34 -1.63 18.20 -9.43
N GLN A 35 -2.89 18.21 -8.99
CA GLN A 35 -3.47 19.28 -8.18
C GLN A 35 -2.80 19.36 -6.81
N LEU A 36 -2.53 18.20 -6.20
CA LEU A 36 -1.84 18.10 -4.92
C LEU A 36 -0.32 18.22 -5.05
N GLN A 37 0.22 18.23 -6.28
CA GLN A 37 1.65 18.12 -6.54
C GLN A 37 2.30 16.99 -5.73
N LYS A 38 1.60 15.85 -5.64
CA LYS A 38 2.00 14.70 -4.82
C LYS A 38 2.11 13.44 -5.67
N SER A 39 3.10 12.64 -5.36
CA SER A 39 3.35 11.33 -5.94
C SER A 39 3.44 10.29 -4.82
N ILE A 40 3.02 9.06 -5.12
CA ILE A 40 3.17 7.91 -4.25
C ILE A 40 3.86 6.78 -5.00
N CYS A 41 4.78 6.09 -4.33
CA CYS A 41 5.40 4.85 -4.81
C CYS A 41 4.96 3.72 -3.88
N ILE A 42 4.10 2.84 -4.41
CA ILE A 42 3.55 1.71 -3.67
C ILE A 42 4.31 0.46 -4.09
N ARG A 43 4.90 -0.24 -3.11
CA ARG A 43 5.68 -1.46 -3.32
C ARG A 43 5.31 -2.53 -2.29
N HIS A 44 5.57 -3.78 -2.64
CA HIS A 44 5.68 -4.86 -1.67
C HIS A 44 7.04 -4.72 -0.97
N GLY A 45 7.00 -4.32 0.30
CA GLY A 45 8.18 -4.20 1.14
C GLY A 45 8.40 -5.44 1.99
N ASP A 46 9.49 -5.44 2.73
CA ASP A 46 9.85 -6.45 3.72
C ASP A 46 9.99 -5.84 5.13
N ASP A 47 10.31 -6.69 6.11
CA ASP A 47 10.45 -6.28 7.52
C ASP A 47 11.61 -5.30 7.75
N THR A 48 12.53 -5.13 6.78
CA THR A 48 13.67 -4.21 6.86
C THR A 48 13.45 -2.89 6.13
N SER A 49 12.34 -2.80 5.39
CA SER A 49 11.98 -1.61 4.63
C SER A 49 11.67 -0.43 5.57
N HIS A 50 11.94 0.80 5.13
CA HIS A 50 11.43 2.00 5.81
C HIS A 50 10.04 2.36 5.27
N ASN A 51 9.31 3.29 5.90
CA ASN A 51 7.97 3.72 5.46
C ASN A 51 7.00 2.52 5.31
N GLN A 52 6.98 1.68 6.33
CA GLN A 52 6.20 0.45 6.34
C GLN A 52 4.73 0.75 6.61
N TYR A 53 3.87 -0.04 5.95
CA TYR A 53 2.43 -0.01 6.12
C TYR A 53 1.91 -1.44 6.27
N HIS A 54 1.03 -1.64 7.24
CA HIS A 54 0.34 -2.90 7.46
C HIS A 54 -1.00 -2.91 6.72
N ILE A 55 -1.28 -4.00 6.01
CA ILE A 55 -2.59 -4.21 5.39
C ILE A 55 -3.59 -4.64 6.46
N LEU A 56 -4.67 -3.89 6.60
CA LEU A 56 -5.76 -4.14 7.54
C LEU A 56 -6.87 -5.00 6.91
N PHE A 57 -7.16 -4.77 5.63
CA PHE A 57 -8.24 -5.47 4.92
C PHE A 57 -8.01 -5.49 3.41
N ILE A 58 -8.34 -6.62 2.78
CA ILE A 58 -8.32 -6.79 1.33
C ILE A 58 -9.74 -7.10 0.86
N ASP A 59 -10.36 -6.14 0.20
CA ASP A 59 -11.73 -6.23 -0.30
C ASP A 59 -11.73 -6.66 -1.76
N THR A 60 -11.76 -7.97 -1.98
CA THR A 60 -11.73 -8.52 -3.34
C THR A 60 -13.02 -8.28 -4.11
N ALA A 61 -14.16 -8.10 -3.42
CA ALA A 61 -15.45 -7.83 -4.05
C ALA A 61 -15.51 -6.42 -4.67
N HIS A 62 -14.77 -5.46 -4.11
CA HIS A 62 -14.78 -4.06 -4.57
C HIS A 62 -13.43 -3.58 -5.08
N GLN A 63 -12.42 -4.46 -5.18
CA GLN A 63 -11.06 -4.12 -5.59
C GLN A 63 -10.44 -2.99 -4.76
N ARG A 64 -10.49 -3.11 -3.43
CA ARG A 64 -9.92 -2.13 -2.49
C ARG A 64 -9.00 -2.80 -1.49
N ILE A 65 -8.05 -2.04 -0.99
CA ILE A 65 -7.23 -2.41 0.18
C ILE A 65 -7.34 -1.30 1.22
N LYS A 66 -7.30 -1.66 2.49
CA LYS A 66 -7.14 -0.72 3.61
C LYS A 66 -5.81 -0.96 4.30
N PHE A 67 -5.08 0.09 4.61
CA PHE A 67 -3.77 -0.02 5.26
C PHE A 67 -3.49 1.16 6.19
N SER A 68 -2.58 0.97 7.13
CA SER A 68 -2.12 2.00 8.07
C SER A 68 -0.61 1.96 8.22
N SER A 69 0.00 3.10 8.58
CA SER A 69 1.44 3.15 8.80
C SER A 69 1.79 2.59 10.17
N ILE A 70 2.93 1.91 10.29
CA ILE A 70 3.44 1.45 11.59
C ILE A 70 3.61 2.62 12.56
N ASP A 71 3.99 3.80 12.05
CA ASP A 71 4.24 4.97 12.88
C ASP A 71 2.96 5.65 13.40
N ASN A 72 1.80 5.37 12.79
CA ASN A 72 0.52 5.97 13.18
C ASN A 72 -0.68 5.12 12.71
N GLU A 73 -1.17 4.25 13.59
CA GLU A 73 -2.28 3.33 13.33
C GLU A 73 -3.66 4.02 13.29
N GLU A 74 -3.78 5.25 13.81
CA GLU A 74 -5.06 5.99 13.86
C GLU A 74 -5.52 6.49 12.48
N ILE A 75 -4.59 6.57 11.51
CA ILE A 75 -4.90 7.00 10.14
C ILE A 75 -4.98 5.78 9.22
N ILE A 76 -6.19 5.49 8.75
CA ILE A 76 -6.47 4.43 7.79
C ILE A 76 -6.56 5.02 6.38
N TYR A 77 -5.81 4.43 5.46
CA TYR A 77 -5.85 4.70 4.02
C TYR A 77 -6.66 3.63 3.28
#